data_AF-A0A5A8AHN6-F1
#
_entry.id   AF-A0A5A8AHN6-F1
#
_cell.length_a   1.000
_cell.length_b   1.000
_cell.length_c   1.000
_cell.angle_alpha   90.00
_cell.angle_beta   90.00
_cell.angle_gamma   90.00
#
_symmetry.space_group_name_H-M   'P 1'
#
loop_
_entity.id
_entity.type
_entity.pdbx_description
1 polymer ?
#
loop_
_entity_poly.entity_id
_entity_poly.type
_entity_poly.pdbx_seq_one_letter_code
_entity_poly.pdbx_strand_id
1 'polypeptide(L)'
;MKDDYCPIKKSVKVYYEFTEPWRFVLRVRPNIITHYKPIQSDLEKDMDETNSFLDQYKVQGIIHKTIYGKTDAWKDRYIRDRMKSLKAFHYTISATAIADLLEEADLLKI
;
A
#
# COMPACT_ATOMS: atom_id res chain seq x y z
N MET A 1 -38.96 -5.49 -9.23
CA MET A 1 -38.05 -5.52 -8.07
C MET A 1 -38.87 -5.96 -6.89
N LYS A 2 -38.56 -7.13 -6.32
CA LYS A 2 -39.34 -7.72 -5.23
C LYS A 2 -38.41 -7.85 -4.04
N ASP A 3 -38.79 -7.19 -2.95
CA ASP A 3 -37.99 -7.11 -1.74
C ASP A 3 -38.63 -8.03 -0.70
N ASP A 4 -38.00 -9.17 -0.47
CA ASP A 4 -38.43 -10.12 0.54
C ASP A 4 -37.59 -9.90 1.80
N TYR A 5 -38.26 -9.42 2.86
CA TYR A 5 -37.63 -9.25 4.16
C TYR A 5 -37.50 -10.61 4.86
N CYS A 6 -36.28 -10.97 5.25
CA CYS A 6 -36.02 -12.17 6.06
C CYS A 6 -35.94 -11.78 7.56
N PRO A 7 -36.93 -12.14 8.39
CA PRO A 7 -36.94 -11.74 9.81
C PRO A 7 -35.80 -12.35 10.62
N ILE A 8 -35.41 -13.59 10.28
CA ILE A 8 -34.36 -14.35 10.98
C ILE A 8 -33.00 -13.67 10.82
N LYS A 9 -32.69 -13.21 9.60
CA LYS A 9 -31.41 -12.58 9.27
C LYS A 9 -31.46 -11.05 9.36
N LYS A 10 -32.64 -10.48 9.64
CA LYS A 10 -32.92 -9.04 9.66
C LYS A 10 -32.37 -8.31 8.43
N SER A 11 -32.45 -8.95 7.27
CA SER A 11 -31.93 -8.39 6.01
C SER A 11 -32.99 -8.41 4.92
N VAL A 12 -33.02 -7.34 4.13
CA VAL A 12 -33.82 -7.25 2.92
C VAL A 12 -33.00 -7.85 1.79
N LYS A 13 -33.54 -8.87 1.12
CA LYS A 13 -32.93 -9.41 -0.08
C LYS A 13 -33.66 -8.87 -1.30
N VAL A 14 -32.92 -8.18 -2.15
CA VAL A 14 -33.41 -7.72 -3.44
C VAL A 14 -33.28 -8.87 -4.43
N TYR A 15 -34.40 -9.34 -4.97
CA TYR A 15 -34.41 -10.31 -6.06
C TYR A 15 -34.60 -9.60 -7.39
N TYR A 16 -33.61 -9.74 -8.27
CA TYR A 16 -33.67 -9.28 -9.65
C TYR A 16 -34.25 -10.41 -10.51
N GLU A 17 -35.42 -10.15 -11.09
CA GLU A 17 -36.09 -11.06 -12.02
C GLU A 17 -35.90 -10.50 -13.44
N PHE A 18 -35.40 -11.34 -14.35
CA PHE A 18 -35.26 -10.96 -15.75
C PHE A 18 -36.63 -10.96 -16.42
N THR A 19 -37.06 -9.82 -16.95
CA THR A 19 -38.37 -9.66 -17.62
C THR A 19 -38.49 -10.40 -18.94
N GLU A 20 -37.35 -10.70 -19.59
CA GLU A 20 -37.31 -11.35 -20.90
C GLU A 20 -36.21 -12.44 -20.91
N PRO A 21 -36.48 -13.62 -20.33
CA PRO A 21 -35.48 -14.67 -20.16
C PRO A 21 -34.93 -15.20 -21.50
N TRP A 22 -35.66 -15.04 -22.61
CA TRP A 22 -35.23 -15.43 -23.96
C TRP A 22 -34.24 -14.46 -24.62
N ARG A 23 -34.03 -13.27 -24.04
CA ARG A 23 -33.16 -12.22 -24.61
C ARG A 23 -31.70 -12.37 -24.20
N PHE A 24 -31.43 -13.15 -23.16
CA PHE A 24 -30.10 -13.33 -22.59
C PHE A 24 -29.62 -14.76 -22.79
N VAL A 25 -28.65 -14.95 -23.69
CA VAL A 25 -27.90 -16.20 -23.82
C VAL A 25 -26.60 -16.04 -23.05
N LEU A 26 -26.35 -16.89 -22.05
CA LEU A 26 -25.06 -16.96 -21.35
C LEU A 26 -23.98 -17.38 -22.36
N ARG A 27 -23.25 -16.42 -22.91
CA ARG A 27 -22.11 -16.69 -23.80
C ARG A 27 -20.87 -16.92 -22.95
N VAL A 28 -20.65 -18.17 -22.54
CA VAL A 28 -19.35 -18.58 -21.99
C VAL A 28 -18.35 -18.61 -23.17
N ARG A 29 -17.68 -17.49 -23.43
CA ARG A 29 -16.52 -17.51 -24.32
C ARG A 29 -15.40 -18.23 -23.58
N PRO A 30 -14.76 -19.25 -24.18
CA PRO A 30 -13.61 -19.87 -23.56
C PRO A 30 -12.45 -18.87 -23.62
N ASN A 31 -12.25 -18.08 -22.57
CA ASN A 31 -10.92 -17.55 -22.23
C ASN A 31 -10.10 -18.70 -21.63
N ILE A 32 -10.08 -19.83 -22.32
CA ILE A 32 -9.26 -20.98 -21.94
C ILE A 32 -7.84 -20.57 -22.29
N ILE A 33 -6.99 -20.50 -21.26
CA ILE A 33 -5.55 -20.38 -21.47
C ILE A 33 -5.10 -21.71 -22.07
N THR A 34 -5.02 -21.78 -23.41
CA THR A 34 -4.70 -23.01 -24.16
C THR A 34 -3.23 -23.39 -24.09
N HIS A 35 -2.38 -22.46 -23.65
CA HIS A 35 -0.94 -22.62 -23.64
C HIS A 35 -0.37 -22.37 -22.25
N TYR A 36 0.50 -23.29 -21.82
CA TYR A 36 1.29 -23.10 -20.62
C TYR A 36 2.24 -21.93 -20.83
N LYS A 37 2.29 -20.99 -19.88
CA LYS A 37 3.30 -19.93 -19.88
C LYS A 37 4.66 -20.60 -19.68
N PRO A 38 5.58 -20.56 -20.66
CA PRO A 38 6.87 -21.22 -20.50
C PRO A 38 7.62 -20.58 -19.33
N ILE A 39 8.12 -21.42 -18.43
CA ILE A 39 9.06 -20.98 -17.39
C ILE A 39 10.34 -20.58 -18.10
N GLN A 40 10.70 -19.30 -18.01
CA GLN A 40 11.95 -18.78 -18.54
C GLN A 40 13.02 -18.94 -17.46
N SER A 41 13.69 -20.09 -17.45
CA SER A 41 14.76 -20.39 -16.48
C SER A 41 15.88 -19.35 -16.48
N ASP A 42 16.18 -18.78 -17.65
CA ASP A 42 17.19 -17.74 -17.78
C ASP A 42 16.77 -16.46 -17.04
N LEU A 43 15.49 -16.10 -17.13
CA LEU A 43 14.94 -14.93 -16.44
C LEU A 43 14.92 -15.12 -14.92
N GLU A 44 14.57 -16.32 -14.45
CA GLU A 44 14.60 -16.66 -13.02
C GLU A 44 16.03 -16.59 -12.48
N LYS A 45 17.01 -17.10 -13.24
CA LYS A 45 18.42 -17.02 -12.88
C LYS A 45 18.93 -15.58 -12.80
N ASP A 46 18.58 -14.74 -13.77
CA ASP A 46 18.96 -13.32 -13.78
C ASP A 46 18.36 -12.57 -12.57
N MET A 47 17.13 -12.91 -12.20
CA MET A 47 16.48 -12.36 -11.01
C MET A 47 17.21 -12.77 -9.73
N ASP A 48 17.58 -14.04 -9.60
CA ASP A 48 18.30 -14.55 -8.43
C ASP A 48 19.70 -13.93 -8.31
N GLU A 49 20.41 -13.78 -9.42
CA GLU A 49 21.71 -13.10 -9.44
C GLU A 49 21.59 -11.63 -9.01
N THR A 50 20.58 -10.93 -9.53
CA THR A 50 20.31 -9.53 -9.17
C THR A 50 19.96 -9.40 -7.69
N ASN A 51 19.11 -10.29 -7.18
CA ASN A 51 18.73 -10.32 -5.76
C ASN A 51 19.96 -10.59 -4.87
N SER A 52 20.80 -11.56 -5.25
CA SER A 52 22.05 -11.87 -4.54
C SER A 52 23.01 -10.67 -4.50
N PHE A 53 23.14 -9.93 -5.60
CA PHE A 53 23.93 -8.71 -5.65
C PHE A 53 23.37 -7.61 -4.74
N LEU A 54 22.06 -7.40 -4.76
CA LEU A 54 21.39 -6.39 -3.92
C LEU A 54 21.39 -6.74 -2.43
N ASP A 55 21.43 -8.02 -2.07
CA ASP A 55 21.47 -8.46 -0.68
C ASP A 55 22.83 -8.22 0.00
N GLN A 56 23.87 -7.91 -0.78
CA GLN A 56 25.18 -7.59 -0.22
C GLN A 56 25.12 -6.32 0.63
N TYR A 57 25.47 -6.43 1.92
CA TYR A 57 25.48 -5.32 2.88
C TYR A 57 26.19 -4.05 2.35
N LYS A 58 27.29 -4.23 1.63
CA LYS A 58 28.02 -3.11 1.00
C LYS A 58 27.19 -2.39 -0.05
N VAL A 59 26.49 -3.13 -0.90
CA VAL A 59 25.63 -2.59 -1.96
C VAL A 59 24.43 -1.88 -1.34
N GLN A 60 23.78 -2.50 -0.35
CA GLN A 60 22.70 -1.88 0.42
C GLN A 60 23.14 -0.55 1.04
N GLY A 61 24.31 -0.51 1.67
CA GLY A 61 24.85 0.70 2.27
C GLY A 61 25.16 1.81 1.25
N ILE A 62 25.56 1.45 0.02
CA ILE A 62 25.76 2.41 -1.08
C ILE A 62 24.40 2.94 -1.54
N ILE A 63 23.45 2.05 -1.86
CA ILE A 63 22.10 2.43 -2.30
C ILE A 63 21.44 3.35 -1.28
N HIS A 64 21.50 3.01 0.00
CA HIS A 64 20.95 3.82 1.08
C HIS A 64 21.55 5.23 1.12
N LYS A 65 22.88 5.35 0.98
CA LYS A 65 23.56 6.65 0.92
C LYS A 65 23.25 7.44 -0.35
N THR A 66 23.03 6.77 -1.46
CA THR A 66 22.65 7.41 -2.73
C THR A 66 21.23 7.97 -2.67
N ILE A 67 20.29 7.21 -2.10
CA ILE A 67 18.88 7.63 -2.00
C ILE A 67 18.70 8.73 -0.93
N TYR A 68 19.25 8.52 0.27
CA TYR A 68 18.99 9.37 1.42
C TYR A 68 20.12 10.38 1.71
N GLY A 69 21.18 10.36 0.90
CA GLY A 69 22.36 11.18 1.15
C GLY A 69 23.12 10.75 2.41
N LYS A 70 23.98 11.65 2.89
CA LYS A 70 24.67 11.48 4.17
C LYS A 70 23.70 11.84 5.29
N THR A 71 23.49 10.93 6.24
CA THR A 71 22.72 11.23 7.45
C THR A 71 23.38 12.39 8.21
N ASP A 72 22.67 13.50 8.37
CA ASP A 72 23.10 14.59 9.23
C ASP A 72 22.63 14.32 10.66
N ALA A 73 23.56 13.81 11.48
CA ALA A 73 23.29 13.47 12.87
C ALA A 73 22.80 14.67 13.71
N TRP A 74 23.08 15.91 13.29
CA TRP A 74 22.56 17.11 13.94
C TRP A 74 21.09 17.33 13.58
N LYS A 75 20.74 17.24 12.30
CA LYS A 75 19.35 17.33 11.82
C LYS A 75 18.48 16.25 12.45
N ASP A 76 18.97 15.00 12.49
CA ASP A 76 18.27 13.88 13.12
C ASP A 76 18.07 14.03 14.62
N ARG A 77 19.10 14.50 15.36
CA ARG A 77 18.97 14.78 16.79
C ARG A 77 17.97 15.91 17.03
N TYR A 78 18.04 16.98 16.26
CA TYR A 78 17.12 18.10 16.37
C TYR A 78 15.67 17.68 16.15
N ILE A 79 15.39 16.89 15.10
CA ILE A 79 14.05 16.35 14.84
C ILE A 79 13.58 15.44 15.99
N ARG A 80 14.45 14.55 16.49
CA ARG A 80 14.10 13.66 17.62
C ARG A 80 13.83 14.43 18.91
N ASP A 81 14.65 15.41 19.25
CA ASP A 81 14.49 16.23 20.45
C ASP A 81 13.25 17.12 20.33
N ARG A 82 12.97 17.68 19.15
CA ARG A 82 11.72 18.41 18.86
C ARG A 82 10.50 17.51 19.00
N MET A 83 10.54 16.28 18.50
CA MET A 83 9.44 15.31 18.67
C MET A 83 9.28 14.88 20.14
N LYS A 84 10.37 14.77 20.89
CA LYS A 84 10.34 14.46 22.32
C LYS A 84 9.74 15.62 23.12
N SER A 85 10.08 16.86 22.80
CA SER A 85 9.46 18.03 23.40
C SER A 85 7.98 18.12 23.03
N LEU A 86 7.61 17.93 21.76
CA LEU A 86 6.22 17.83 21.30
C LEU A 86 5.40 16.75 22.04
N LYS A 87 5.99 15.57 22.29
CA LYS A 87 5.34 14.52 23.10
C LYS A 87 5.20 14.93 24.57
N ALA A 88 6.14 15.68 25.12
CA ALA A 88 6.03 16.24 26.46
C ALA A 88 4.94 17.33 26.54
N PHE A 89 4.75 18.09 25.46
CA PHE A 89 3.73 19.14 25.33
C PHE A 89 2.33 18.64 24.89
N HIS A 90 2.18 17.36 24.51
CA HIS A 90 0.91 16.79 24.02
C HIS A 90 -0.23 16.83 25.05
N TYR A 91 0.06 17.11 26.32
CA TYR A 91 -0.94 17.26 27.37
C TYR A 91 -1.52 18.68 27.48
N THR A 92 -0.99 19.66 26.75
CA THR A 92 -1.39 21.08 26.84
C THR A 92 -1.68 21.77 25.50
N ILE A 93 -1.31 21.17 24.36
CA ILE A 93 -1.45 21.78 23.02
C ILE A 93 -2.72 21.30 22.31
N SER A 94 -3.39 22.19 21.56
CA SER A 94 -4.57 21.86 20.75
C SER A 94 -4.22 20.98 19.53
N ALA A 95 -5.19 20.17 19.09
CA ALA A 95 -5.01 19.29 17.92
C ALA A 95 -4.60 20.03 16.63
N THR A 96 -5.05 21.28 16.46
CA THR A 96 -4.70 22.13 15.31
C THR A 96 -3.24 22.53 15.32
N ALA A 97 -2.73 23.00 16.46
CA ALA A 97 -1.32 23.36 16.60
C ALA A 97 -0.39 22.15 16.46
N ILE A 98 -0.86 20.94 16.78
CA ILE A 98 -0.12 19.70 16.53
C ILE A 98 0.00 19.42 15.02
N ALA A 99 -1.08 19.63 14.25
CA ALA A 99 -1.08 19.43 12.81
C ALA A 99 -0.11 20.38 12.08
N ASP A 100 -0.14 21.67 12.42
CA ASP A 100 0.75 22.68 11.82
C ASP A 100 2.24 22.36 12.08
N LEU A 101 2.57 21.91 13.30
CA LEU A 101 3.93 21.52 13.68
C LEU A 101 4.44 20.25 12.97
N LEU A 102 3.53 19.33 12.64
CA LEU A 102 3.82 18.12 11.87
C LEU A 102 4.07 18.44 10.40
N GLU A 103 3.27 19.33 9.81
CA GLU A 103 3.42 19.77 8.42
C GLU A 103 4.77 20.49 8.21
N GLU A 104 5.18 21.33 9.16
CA GLU A 104 6.48 21.99 9.14
C GLU A 104 7.66 21.01 9.29
N ALA A 105 7.48 19.92 10.04
CA ALA A 105 8.50 18.87 10.18
C ALA A 105 8.70 18.05 8.90
N ASP A 106 7.64 17.85 8.11
CA ASP A 106 7.72 17.15 6.82
C ASP A 106 8.36 18.02 5.72
N LEU A 107 8.18 19.35 5.76
CA LEU A 107 8.90 20.28 4.88
C LEU A 107 10.41 20.29 5.12
N LEU A 108 10.85 19.98 6.34
CA LEU A 108 12.27 19.88 6.70
C LEU A 108 12.91 18.55 6.27
N LYS A 109 12.15 17.57 5.75
CA LYS A 109 12.69 16.31 5.23
C LYS A 109 13.20 16.39 3.78
N ILE A 110 13.03 17.52 3.11
CA ILE A 110 13.62 17.83 1.80
C ILE A 110 15.10 18.17 1.94
#